data_AF-A0A925ZLL8-F1
#
_entry.id   AF-A0A925ZLL8-F1
#
_cell.length_a   1.000
_cell.length_b   1.000
_cell.length_c   1.000
_cell.angle_alpha   90.00
_cell.angle_beta   90.00
_cell.angle_gamma   90.00
#
_symmetry.space_group_name_H-M   'P 1'
#
loop_
_entity.id
_entity.type
_entity.pdbx_description
1 polymer ?
#
loop_
_entity_poly.entity_id
_entity_poly.type
_entity_poly.pdbx_seq_one_letter_code
_entity_poly.pdbx_strand_id
1 'polypeptide(L)'
;MHRRTAALLPQTAALLLLAIVAALPGCAKKSETEHPSETVASDPLTELTRIPDVVEAEVKLVLGPIHDVDRVLEQLSTMPDRLGIDAKGLRALAAASLQGGKVTVDLDLSAEARAEVETLLGTVREIGEGLRETPARVAGSSATIAAQAAKAASLVGKLNASYQAKLMSPFTAAQEKERIRGQIDQVAHIHVEIKAVVGEAKSTVVELPARTKAALAKLTNALMTG
;
A
#
# COMPACT_ATOMS: atom_id res chain seq x y z
N MET A 1 1.05 44.18 29.39
CA MET A 1 0.64 43.04 30.22
C MET A 1 -0.88 42.86 30.09
N HIS A 2 -1.33 41.62 29.88
CA HIS A 2 -2.71 41.09 29.90
C HIS A 2 -3.69 41.66 28.85
N ARG A 3 -3.98 41.00 27.71
CA ARG A 3 -4.69 39.71 27.48
C ARG A 3 -6.01 39.58 28.26
N ARG A 4 -7.14 39.79 27.56
CA ARG A 4 -8.25 38.83 27.32
C ARG A 4 -9.61 39.57 27.19
N THR A 5 -10.13 39.62 25.98
CA THR A 5 -11.56 39.74 25.66
C THR A 5 -11.90 38.48 24.86
N ALA A 6 -12.58 37.52 25.48
CA ALA A 6 -14.04 37.37 25.48
C ALA A 6 -14.56 36.93 24.10
N ALA A 7 -14.79 35.63 23.98
CA ALA A 7 -15.43 34.95 22.86
C ALA A 7 -16.93 35.23 22.83
N LEU A 8 -17.48 35.48 21.64
CA LEU A 8 -18.91 35.39 21.35
C LEU A 8 -19.11 35.10 19.84
N LEU A 9 -19.54 33.86 19.55
CA LEU A 9 -20.48 33.40 18.48
C LEU A 9 -20.18 33.80 17.01
N PRO A 10 -20.96 33.40 15.97
CA PRO A 10 -22.02 32.39 15.79
C PRO A 10 -21.66 31.39 14.63
N GLN A 11 -22.27 30.20 14.52
CA GLN A 11 -23.47 29.85 13.73
C GLN A 11 -23.38 30.09 12.19
N THR A 12 -23.73 29.02 11.45
CA THR A 12 -24.24 28.95 10.06
C THR A 12 -23.29 29.27 8.90
N ALA A 13 -23.18 28.34 7.94
CA ALA A 13 -24.00 28.37 6.72
C ALA A 13 -23.40 27.44 5.64
N ALA A 14 -24.21 26.48 5.20
CA ALA A 14 -24.05 25.88 3.88
C ALA A 14 -24.30 26.95 2.82
N LEU A 15 -23.48 27.01 1.77
CA LEU A 15 -23.88 27.67 0.53
C LEU A 15 -23.31 26.94 -0.69
N LEU A 16 -24.24 26.41 -1.48
CA LEU A 16 -24.10 26.11 -2.91
C LEU A 16 -23.73 27.38 -3.71
N LEU A 17 -22.94 27.20 -4.76
CA LEU A 17 -22.89 28.03 -5.99
C LEU A 17 -22.25 27.14 -7.06
N LEU A 18 -22.99 26.40 -7.89
CA LEU A 18 -23.71 26.81 -9.10
C LEU A 18 -22.88 27.67 -10.07
N ALA A 19 -22.37 27.02 -11.12
CA ALA A 19 -21.94 27.68 -12.35
C ALA A 19 -22.29 26.78 -13.56
N ILE A 20 -23.35 27.16 -14.28
CA ILE A 20 -23.67 26.75 -15.66
C ILE A 20 -23.97 28.10 -16.37
N VAL A 21 -23.41 28.43 -17.54
CA VAL A 21 -23.95 28.30 -18.92
C VAL A 21 -23.00 29.18 -19.78
N ALA A 22 -22.49 28.82 -20.97
CA ALA A 22 -23.12 28.81 -22.31
C ALA A 22 -22.00 28.47 -23.35
N ALA A 23 -22.20 28.05 -24.61
CA ALA A 23 -23.30 27.58 -25.44
C ALA A 23 -22.71 27.20 -26.83
N LEU A 24 -23.24 26.17 -27.49
CA LEU A 24 -23.36 26.10 -28.97
C LEU A 24 -24.66 25.33 -29.31
N PRO A 25 -25.37 25.68 -30.41
CA PRO A 25 -26.75 25.27 -30.65
C PRO A 25 -26.84 24.02 -31.53
N GLY A 26 -27.80 23.13 -31.23
CA GLY A 26 -28.09 21.97 -32.08
C GLY A 26 -29.24 21.12 -31.56
N CYS A 27 -30.42 21.36 -32.13
CA CYS A 27 -31.68 20.61 -32.05
C CYS A 27 -31.62 19.14 -31.62
N ALA A 28 -32.42 18.74 -30.63
CA ALA A 28 -33.51 17.76 -30.78
C ALA A 28 -34.26 17.51 -29.46
N LYS A 29 -35.59 17.48 -29.54
CA LYS A 29 -36.53 17.09 -28.49
C LYS A 29 -36.34 15.63 -28.05
N LYS A 30 -36.21 15.37 -26.75
CA LYS A 30 -37.03 14.42 -25.97
C LYS A 30 -36.66 14.49 -24.48
N SER A 31 -37.55 15.06 -23.69
CA SER A 31 -37.67 14.77 -22.26
C SER A 31 -38.20 13.34 -22.09
N GLU A 32 -37.56 12.50 -21.26
CA GLU A 32 -38.02 12.22 -19.89
C GLU A 32 -37.15 11.13 -19.22
N THR A 33 -36.68 11.46 -18.02
CA THR A 33 -36.20 10.58 -16.93
C THR A 33 -34.83 9.88 -17.07
N GLU A 34 -33.75 10.62 -16.79
CA GLU A 34 -32.52 10.02 -16.26
C GLU A 34 -32.72 9.69 -14.78
N HIS A 35 -32.74 8.40 -14.47
CA HIS A 35 -32.51 7.90 -13.12
C HIS A 35 -31.13 8.39 -12.62
N PRO A 36 -30.97 8.70 -11.32
CA PRO A 36 -29.67 9.05 -10.79
C PRO A 36 -28.72 7.85 -11.02
N SER A 37 -27.62 8.13 -11.70
CA SER A 37 -26.51 7.20 -11.95
C SER A 37 -26.13 6.50 -10.65
N GLU A 38 -26.53 5.24 -10.54
CA GLU A 38 -26.01 4.33 -9.52
C GLU A 38 -24.51 4.24 -9.76
N THR A 39 -23.71 4.77 -8.82
CA THR A 39 -22.36 4.26 -8.63
C THR A 39 -22.51 2.74 -8.46
N VAL A 40 -22.14 1.97 -9.49
CA VAL A 40 -22.25 0.52 -9.50
C VAL A 40 -21.50 0.02 -8.27
N ALA A 41 -22.24 -0.33 -7.23
CA ALA A 41 -21.66 -0.90 -6.03
C ALA A 41 -20.96 -2.19 -6.47
N SER A 42 -19.66 -2.30 -6.19
CA SER A 42 -18.88 -3.49 -6.54
C SER A 42 -19.56 -4.72 -5.95
N ASP A 43 -19.68 -5.78 -6.76
CA ASP A 43 -20.30 -7.03 -6.33
C ASP A 43 -19.59 -7.57 -5.06
N PRO A 44 -20.32 -7.93 -3.99
CA PRO A 44 -19.71 -8.35 -2.72
C PRO A 44 -18.79 -9.57 -2.81
N LEU A 45 -19.04 -10.49 -3.75
CA LEU A 45 -18.17 -11.64 -3.97
C LEU A 45 -16.85 -11.18 -4.63
N THR A 46 -16.93 -10.30 -5.62
CA THR A 46 -15.76 -9.66 -6.24
C THR A 46 -14.92 -8.87 -5.24
N GLU A 47 -15.56 -8.18 -4.29
CA GLU A 47 -14.83 -7.51 -3.21
C GLU A 47 -14.14 -8.51 -2.27
N LEU A 48 -14.80 -9.62 -1.95
CA LEU A 48 -14.26 -10.65 -1.07
C LEU A 48 -13.00 -11.28 -1.69
N THR A 49 -13.03 -11.60 -2.99
CA THR A 49 -11.90 -12.24 -3.69
C THR A 49 -10.66 -11.34 -3.83
N ARG A 50 -10.80 -10.02 -3.70
CA ARG A 50 -9.66 -9.08 -3.79
C ARG A 50 -8.91 -8.90 -2.46
N ILE A 51 -9.49 -9.34 -1.34
CA ILE A 51 -8.89 -9.14 -0.02
C ILE A 51 -7.48 -9.76 0.09
N PRO A 52 -7.21 -10.98 -0.41
CA PRO A 52 -5.86 -11.54 -0.40
C PRO A 52 -4.83 -10.64 -1.07
N ASP A 53 -5.13 -10.13 -2.27
CA ASP A 53 -4.21 -9.25 -3.03
C ASP A 53 -3.85 -7.98 -2.26
N VAL A 54 -4.85 -7.38 -1.59
CA VAL A 54 -4.63 -6.17 -0.77
C VAL A 54 -3.74 -6.50 0.44
N VAL A 55 -3.98 -7.63 1.11
CA VAL A 55 -3.17 -8.05 2.26
C VAL A 55 -1.72 -8.35 1.83
N GLU A 56 -1.53 -9.02 0.70
CA GLU A 56 -0.19 -9.26 0.15
C GLU A 56 0.55 -7.97 -0.23
N ALA A 57 -0.14 -7.00 -0.82
CA ALA A 57 0.46 -5.72 -1.20
C ALA A 57 0.98 -4.97 0.02
N GLU A 58 0.23 -4.97 1.13
CA GLU A 58 0.67 -4.40 2.40
C GLU A 58 1.93 -5.09 2.93
N VAL A 59 1.96 -6.42 2.93
CA VAL A 59 3.15 -7.17 3.38
C VAL A 59 4.38 -6.87 2.50
N LYS A 60 4.21 -6.85 1.17
CA LYS A 60 5.27 -6.51 0.21
C LYS A 60 5.81 -5.10 0.41
N LEU A 61 4.93 -4.13 0.67
CA LEU A 61 5.30 -2.73 0.91
C LEU A 61 6.22 -2.58 2.13
N VAL A 62 5.97 -3.33 3.20
CA VAL A 62 6.80 -3.27 4.40
C VAL A 62 8.09 -4.09 4.26
N LEU A 63 8.06 -5.19 3.49
CA LEU A 63 9.22 -6.05 3.25
C LEU A 63 10.24 -5.48 2.26
N GLY A 64 9.81 -4.68 1.28
CA GLY A 64 10.65 -4.19 0.18
C GLY A 64 12.02 -3.67 0.63
N PRO A 65 12.09 -2.68 1.53
CA PRO A 65 13.37 -2.10 1.98
C PRO A 65 14.32 -3.12 2.62
N ILE A 66 13.80 -4.18 3.25
CA ILE A 66 14.62 -5.24 3.86
C ILE A 66 15.26 -6.11 2.77
N HIS A 67 14.51 -6.44 1.72
CA HIS A 67 15.01 -7.25 0.61
C HIS A 67 16.02 -6.50 -0.25
N ASP A 68 15.89 -5.18 -0.37
CA ASP A 68 16.79 -4.37 -1.19
C ASP A 68 18.17 -4.15 -0.55
N VAL A 69 18.34 -4.40 0.75
CA VAL A 69 19.64 -4.29 1.43
C VAL A 69 20.69 -5.20 0.77
N ASP A 70 20.34 -6.46 0.49
CA ASP A 70 21.31 -7.40 -0.08
C ASP A 70 21.74 -7.01 -1.49
N ARG A 71 20.81 -6.46 -2.29
CA ARG A 71 21.13 -5.94 -3.63
C ARG A 71 22.10 -4.77 -3.55
N VAL A 72 21.88 -3.83 -2.63
CA VAL A 72 22.76 -2.67 -2.46
C VAL A 72 24.13 -3.07 -1.94
N LEU A 73 24.20 -4.05 -1.03
CA LEU A 73 25.48 -4.58 -0.56
C LEU A 73 26.30 -5.20 -1.69
N GLU A 74 25.66 -5.94 -2.60
CA GLU A 74 26.31 -6.49 -3.79
C GLU A 74 26.75 -5.40 -4.78
N GLN A 75 25.97 -4.34 -4.93
CA GLN A 75 26.39 -3.19 -5.75
C GLN A 75 27.59 -2.47 -5.14
N LEU A 76 27.62 -2.31 -3.81
CA LEU A 76 28.74 -1.69 -3.10
C LEU A 76 30.02 -2.53 -3.11
N SER A 77 29.92 -3.86 -3.26
CA SER A 77 31.08 -4.74 -3.38
C SER A 77 31.64 -4.79 -4.81
N THR A 78 30.78 -4.76 -5.83
CA THR A 78 31.19 -4.98 -7.24
C THR A 78 31.44 -3.70 -8.03
N MET A 79 30.79 -2.59 -7.67
CA MET A 79 30.92 -1.31 -8.39
C MET A 79 32.34 -0.71 -8.36
N PRO A 80 33.11 -0.80 -7.25
CA PRO A 80 34.49 -0.32 -7.23
C PRO A 80 35.35 -0.88 -8.35
N ASP A 81 35.34 -2.20 -8.51
CA ASP A 81 36.14 -2.89 -9.53
C ASP A 81 35.63 -2.60 -10.94
N ARG A 82 34.31 -2.50 -11.12
CA ARG A 82 33.69 -2.21 -12.43
C ARG A 82 34.00 -0.81 -12.93
N LEU A 83 33.99 0.17 -12.04
CA LEU A 83 34.12 1.60 -12.38
C LEU A 83 35.53 2.16 -12.11
N GLY A 84 36.44 1.36 -11.55
CA GLY A 84 37.78 1.81 -11.16
C GLY A 84 37.78 2.85 -10.05
N ILE A 85 36.80 2.80 -9.14
CA ILE A 85 36.67 3.75 -8.02
C ILE A 85 37.16 3.16 -6.71
N ASP A 86 37.63 4.03 -5.81
CA ASP A 86 38.01 3.62 -4.46
C ASP A 86 36.78 3.11 -3.69
N ALA A 87 36.86 1.86 -3.25
CA ALA A 87 35.78 1.20 -2.52
C ALA A 87 35.49 1.90 -1.18
N LYS A 88 36.52 2.43 -0.51
CA LYS A 88 36.37 3.14 0.76
C LYS A 88 35.65 4.47 0.58
N GLY A 89 36.02 5.23 -0.45
CA GLY A 89 35.33 6.45 -0.86
C GLY A 89 33.87 6.23 -1.20
N LEU A 90 33.56 5.20 -2.01
CA LEU A 90 32.17 4.83 -2.33
C LEU A 90 31.36 4.49 -1.08
N ARG A 91 31.93 3.70 -0.15
CA ARG A 91 31.28 3.36 1.12
C ARG A 91 31.05 4.59 2.01
N ALA A 92 31.99 5.53 2.04
CA ALA A 92 31.82 6.78 2.78
C ALA A 92 30.68 7.64 2.21
N LEU A 93 30.58 7.74 0.88
CA LEU A 93 29.46 8.41 0.21
C LEU A 93 28.14 7.70 0.52
N ALA A 94 28.10 6.37 0.45
CA ALA A 94 26.91 5.59 0.78
C ALA A 94 26.50 5.71 2.25
N ALA A 95 27.46 5.76 3.18
CA ALA A 95 27.21 6.01 4.60
C ALA A 95 26.59 7.40 4.83
N ALA A 96 27.06 8.42 4.12
CA ALA A 96 26.49 9.76 4.18
C ALA A 96 25.05 9.80 3.58
N SER A 97 24.82 9.10 2.46
CA SER A 97 23.49 8.97 1.85
C SER A 97 22.52 8.24 2.76
N LEU A 98 22.97 7.17 3.43
CA LEU A 98 22.16 6.41 4.38
C LEU A 98 21.62 7.32 5.48
N GLN A 99 22.38 8.32 5.93
CA GLN A 99 21.99 9.27 6.97
C GLN A 99 21.00 10.35 6.48
N GLY A 100 20.62 10.34 5.21
CA GLY A 100 19.71 11.34 4.61
C GLY A 100 20.43 12.62 4.17
N GLY A 101 21.76 12.63 4.14
CA GLY A 101 22.53 13.75 3.62
C GLY A 101 22.41 13.86 2.09
N LYS A 102 22.42 15.09 1.57
CA LYS A 102 22.68 15.32 0.15
C LYS A 102 24.15 15.05 -0.10
N VAL A 103 24.46 13.99 -0.85
CA VAL A 103 25.84 13.61 -1.16
C VAL A 103 26.19 14.10 -2.55
N THR A 104 27.23 14.92 -2.64
CA THR A 104 27.83 15.31 -3.91
C THR A 104 28.91 14.28 -4.24
N VAL A 105 28.82 13.66 -5.43
CA VAL A 105 29.87 12.77 -5.92
C VAL A 105 31.03 13.64 -6.41
N ASP A 106 32.13 13.73 -5.67
CA ASP A 106 33.33 14.46 -6.09
C ASP A 106 34.45 13.48 -6.47
N LEU A 107 34.13 12.60 -7.42
CA LEU A 107 35.04 11.60 -7.96
C LEU A 107 35.33 11.95 -9.43
N ASP A 108 36.59 11.79 -9.83
CA ASP A 108 37.00 11.91 -11.23
C ASP A 108 36.49 10.68 -12.00
N LEU A 109 35.34 10.86 -12.65
CA LEU A 109 34.54 9.80 -13.24
C LEU A 109 33.99 10.28 -14.59
N SER A 110 33.78 9.34 -15.52
CA SER A 110 32.94 9.62 -16.68
C SER A 110 31.52 9.99 -16.23
N ALA A 111 30.78 10.68 -17.11
CA ALA A 111 29.40 11.07 -16.81
C ALA A 111 28.51 9.85 -16.49
N GLU A 112 28.74 8.74 -17.20
CA GLU A 112 28.02 7.49 -17.03
C GLU A 112 28.34 6.84 -15.67
N ALA A 113 29.63 6.72 -15.33
CA ALA A 113 30.06 6.16 -14.05
C ALA A 113 29.55 6.99 -12.86
N ARG A 114 29.55 8.32 -13.00
CA ARG A 114 28.96 9.24 -12.01
C ARG A 114 27.47 9.02 -11.84
N ALA A 115 26.71 8.88 -12.93
CA ALA A 115 25.27 8.62 -12.87
C ALA A 115 24.96 7.26 -12.20
N GLU A 116 25.76 6.23 -12.44
CA GLU A 116 25.63 4.94 -11.75
C GLU A 116 25.86 5.06 -10.24
N VAL A 117 26.91 5.79 -9.82
CA VAL A 117 27.19 6.05 -8.41
C VAL A 117 26.05 6.86 -7.77
N GLU A 118 25.58 7.93 -8.41
CA GLU A 118 24.46 8.73 -7.92
C GLU A 118 23.17 7.90 -7.77
N THR A 119 22.91 7.00 -8.71
CA THR A 119 21.78 6.07 -8.64
C THR A 119 21.90 5.16 -7.41
N LEU A 120 23.06 4.53 -7.21
CA LEU A 120 23.31 3.68 -6.04
C LEU A 120 23.14 4.46 -4.73
N LEU A 121 23.69 5.67 -4.64
CA LEU A 121 23.57 6.54 -3.47
C LEU A 121 22.11 6.93 -3.21
N GLY A 122 21.33 7.19 -4.25
CA GLY A 122 19.89 7.39 -4.18
C GLY A 122 19.17 6.18 -3.60
N THR A 123 19.47 4.97 -4.10
CA THR A 123 18.90 3.71 -3.59
C THR A 123 19.27 3.46 -2.12
N VAL A 124 20.54 3.71 -1.72
CA VAL A 124 20.97 3.59 -0.32
C VAL A 124 20.17 4.51 0.59
N ARG A 125 19.92 5.76 0.16
CA ARG A 125 19.10 6.72 0.90
C ARG A 125 17.65 6.23 1.04
N GLU A 126 17.03 5.81 -0.05
CA GLU A 126 15.64 5.32 -0.06
C GLU A 126 15.46 4.09 0.83
N ILE A 127 16.41 3.15 0.82
CA ILE A 127 16.42 2.02 1.75
C ILE A 127 16.55 2.52 3.19
N GLY A 128 17.47 3.44 3.46
CA GLY A 128 17.64 4.03 4.79
C GLY A 128 16.37 4.67 5.34
N GLU A 129 15.69 5.48 4.52
CA GLU A 129 14.40 6.09 4.84
C GLU A 129 13.33 5.02 5.04
N GLY A 130 13.20 4.07 4.11
CA GLY A 130 12.24 2.97 4.21
C GLY A 130 12.42 2.12 5.47
N LEU A 131 13.66 1.79 5.86
CA LEU A 131 13.98 1.06 7.08
C LEU A 131 13.64 1.88 8.34
N ARG A 132 13.90 3.20 8.36
CA ARG A 132 13.52 4.07 9.50
C ARG A 132 12.01 4.25 9.64
N GLU A 133 11.29 4.30 8.52
CA GLU A 133 9.84 4.43 8.49
C GLU A 133 9.13 3.09 8.73
N THR A 134 9.83 1.96 8.66
CA THR A 134 9.23 0.62 8.79
C THR A 134 8.38 0.47 10.04
N PRO A 135 8.74 0.95 11.26
CA PRO A 135 7.87 0.86 12.43
C PRO A 135 6.49 1.52 12.21
N ALA A 136 6.44 2.68 11.56
CA ALA A 136 5.18 3.36 11.25
C ALA A 136 4.40 2.60 10.16
N ARG A 137 5.09 2.08 9.15
CA ARG A 137 4.49 1.26 8.08
C ARG A 137 3.93 -0.06 8.62
N VAL A 138 4.63 -0.72 9.54
CA VAL A 138 4.17 -1.93 10.27
C VAL A 138 2.87 -1.66 11.01
N ALA A 139 2.77 -0.54 11.73
CA ALA A 139 1.56 -0.16 12.44
C ALA A 139 0.39 0.12 11.46
N GLY A 140 0.66 0.87 10.38
CA GLY A 140 -0.31 1.15 9.33
C GLY A 140 -0.82 -0.12 8.63
N SER A 141 0.09 -0.96 8.14
CA SER A 141 -0.25 -2.23 7.48
C SER A 141 -0.95 -3.20 8.42
N SER A 142 -0.58 -3.26 9.70
CA SER A 142 -1.31 -4.06 10.70
C SER A 142 -2.76 -3.62 10.83
N ALA A 143 -3.02 -2.30 10.84
CA ALA A 143 -4.37 -1.76 10.88
C ALA A 143 -5.14 -2.05 9.59
N THR A 144 -4.51 -1.92 8.43
CA THR A 144 -5.13 -2.26 7.13
C THR A 144 -5.48 -3.75 7.07
N ILE A 145 -4.57 -4.65 7.46
CA ILE A 145 -4.81 -6.10 7.50
C ILE A 145 -5.98 -6.42 8.44
N ALA A 146 -6.05 -5.79 9.61
CA ALA A 146 -7.17 -5.96 10.53
C ALA A 146 -8.50 -5.46 9.94
N ALA A 147 -8.48 -4.32 9.24
CA ALA A 147 -9.65 -3.78 8.54
C ALA A 147 -10.12 -4.71 7.42
N GLN A 148 -9.20 -5.29 6.64
CA GLN A 148 -9.54 -6.27 5.61
C GLN A 148 -10.12 -7.56 6.20
N ALA A 149 -9.61 -8.03 7.33
CA ALA A 149 -10.18 -9.18 8.03
C ALA A 149 -11.63 -8.91 8.49
N ALA A 150 -11.90 -7.72 9.03
CA ALA A 150 -13.25 -7.31 9.41
C ALA A 150 -14.17 -7.16 8.18
N LYS A 151 -13.64 -6.61 7.08
CA LYS A 151 -14.35 -6.50 5.80
C LYS A 151 -14.74 -7.87 5.26
N ALA A 152 -13.83 -8.84 5.28
CA ALA A 152 -14.08 -10.21 4.85
C ALA A 152 -15.24 -10.84 5.64
N ALA A 153 -15.21 -10.74 6.97
CA ALA A 153 -16.27 -11.26 7.83
C ALA A 153 -17.64 -10.62 7.51
N SER A 154 -17.67 -9.30 7.28
CA SER A 154 -18.88 -8.58 6.89
C SER A 154 -19.42 -9.02 5.52
N LEU A 155 -18.55 -9.15 4.52
CA LEU A 155 -18.92 -9.58 3.17
C LEU A 155 -19.46 -11.02 3.17
N VAL A 156 -18.79 -11.93 3.89
CA VAL A 156 -19.25 -13.32 4.06
C VAL A 156 -20.64 -13.35 4.71
N GLY A 157 -20.86 -12.56 5.76
CA GLY A 157 -22.18 -12.46 6.40
C GLY A 157 -23.27 -11.99 5.44
N LYS A 158 -22.99 -10.95 4.64
CA LYS A 158 -23.92 -10.42 3.63
C LYS A 158 -24.22 -11.42 2.51
N LEU A 159 -23.19 -12.09 1.98
CA LEU A 159 -23.32 -13.09 0.93
C LEU A 159 -24.14 -14.29 1.42
N ASN A 160 -23.82 -14.81 2.60
CA ASN A 160 -24.56 -15.92 3.19
C ASN A 160 -26.02 -15.56 3.46
N ALA A 161 -26.32 -14.38 4.01
CA ALA A 161 -27.70 -13.95 4.21
C ALA A 161 -28.46 -13.85 2.88
N SER A 162 -27.85 -13.27 1.85
CA SER A 162 -28.43 -13.14 0.50
C SER A 162 -28.71 -14.52 -0.12
N TYR A 163 -27.74 -15.44 -0.06
CA TYR A 163 -27.90 -16.79 -0.61
C TYR A 163 -28.93 -17.62 0.18
N GLN A 164 -28.95 -17.53 1.51
CA GLN A 164 -29.94 -18.22 2.33
C GLN A 164 -31.36 -17.70 2.04
N ALA A 165 -31.55 -16.40 1.89
CA ALA A 165 -32.85 -15.82 1.51
C ALA A 165 -33.31 -16.36 0.13
N LYS A 166 -32.40 -16.48 -0.83
CA LYS A 166 -32.70 -17.07 -2.15
C LYS A 166 -33.03 -18.56 -2.06
N LEU A 167 -32.36 -19.33 -1.19
CA LEU A 167 -32.68 -20.75 -0.97
C LEU A 167 -34.07 -20.96 -0.37
N MET A 168 -34.46 -20.10 0.58
CA MET A 168 -35.75 -20.17 1.27
C MET A 168 -36.92 -19.66 0.41
N SER A 169 -36.65 -18.90 -0.65
CA SER A 169 -37.69 -18.43 -1.56
C SER A 169 -38.45 -19.59 -2.21
N PRO A 170 -39.80 -19.58 -2.19
CA PRO A 170 -40.60 -20.60 -2.85
C PRO A 170 -40.53 -20.51 -4.38
N PHE A 171 -40.01 -19.40 -4.93
CA PHE A 171 -39.91 -19.16 -6.37
C PHE A 171 -38.57 -19.61 -6.97
N THR A 172 -37.61 -20.05 -6.15
CA THR A 172 -36.30 -20.51 -6.64
C THR A 172 -36.40 -21.93 -7.19
N ALA A 173 -36.07 -22.12 -8.47
CA ALA A 173 -36.05 -23.42 -9.12
C ALA A 173 -35.02 -24.36 -8.49
N ALA A 174 -35.25 -25.68 -8.57
CA ALA A 174 -34.38 -26.68 -7.94
C ALA A 174 -32.91 -26.61 -8.43
N GLN A 175 -32.70 -26.43 -9.74
CA GLN A 175 -31.36 -26.26 -10.31
C GLN A 175 -30.66 -25.01 -9.77
N GLU A 176 -31.40 -23.92 -9.63
CA GLU A 176 -30.88 -22.67 -9.09
C GLU A 176 -30.54 -22.78 -7.60
N LYS A 177 -31.31 -23.55 -6.83
CA LYS A 177 -30.98 -23.87 -5.42
C LYS A 177 -29.65 -24.59 -5.31
N GLU A 178 -29.36 -25.53 -6.22
CA GLU A 178 -28.08 -26.22 -6.22
C GLU A 178 -26.91 -25.29 -6.58
N ARG A 179 -27.11 -24.42 -7.56
CA ARG A 179 -26.14 -23.37 -7.91
C ARG A 179 -25.85 -22.45 -6.70
N ILE A 180 -26.88 -22.03 -5.97
CA ILE A 180 -26.73 -21.18 -4.78
C ILE A 180 -25.98 -21.91 -3.65
N ARG A 181 -26.20 -23.22 -3.44
CA ARG A 181 -25.41 -24.01 -2.49
C ARG A 181 -23.94 -24.02 -2.84
N GLY A 182 -23.60 -24.24 -4.11
CA GLY A 182 -22.23 -24.13 -4.59
C GLY A 182 -21.61 -22.75 -4.35
N GLN A 183 -22.39 -21.66 -4.45
CA GLN A 183 -21.91 -20.32 -4.11
C GLN A 183 -21.66 -20.12 -2.61
N ILE A 184 -22.48 -20.73 -1.74
CA ILE A 184 -22.25 -20.72 -0.29
C ILE A 184 -20.94 -21.44 0.04
N ASP A 185 -20.72 -22.62 -0.56
CA ASP A 185 -19.49 -23.39 -0.36
C ASP A 185 -18.26 -22.63 -0.87
N GLN A 186 -18.38 -21.96 -2.02
CA GLN A 186 -17.32 -21.08 -2.54
C GLN A 186 -17.00 -19.94 -1.58
N VAL A 187 -18.01 -19.25 -1.04
CA VAL A 187 -17.81 -18.17 -0.05
C VAL A 187 -17.14 -18.70 1.22
N ALA A 188 -17.52 -19.90 1.68
CA ALA A 188 -16.89 -20.53 2.83
C ALA A 188 -15.41 -20.84 2.56
N HIS A 189 -15.09 -21.35 1.37
CA HIS A 189 -13.72 -21.64 0.95
C HIS A 189 -12.86 -20.36 0.89
N ILE A 190 -13.32 -19.32 0.19
CA ILE A 190 -12.63 -18.02 0.10
C ILE A 190 -12.40 -17.43 1.50
N HIS A 191 -13.38 -17.55 2.40
CA HIS A 191 -13.23 -17.05 3.77
C HIS A 191 -12.11 -17.75 4.55
N VAL A 192 -11.93 -19.07 4.34
CA VAL A 192 -10.82 -19.83 4.95
C VAL A 192 -9.48 -19.36 4.38
N GLU A 193 -9.39 -19.19 3.06
CA GLU A 193 -8.17 -18.69 2.41
C GLU A 193 -7.81 -17.29 2.92
N ILE A 194 -8.77 -16.36 2.98
CA ILE A 194 -8.55 -15.02 3.53
C ILE A 194 -8.04 -15.08 4.97
N LYS A 195 -8.61 -15.95 5.82
CA LYS A 195 -8.13 -16.12 7.20
C LYS A 195 -6.69 -16.61 7.26
N ALA A 196 -6.31 -17.54 6.38
CA ALA A 196 -4.94 -18.03 6.28
C ALA A 196 -3.97 -16.90 5.88
N VAL A 197 -4.28 -16.18 4.80
CA VAL A 197 -3.47 -15.05 4.30
C VAL A 197 -3.35 -13.93 5.34
N VAL A 198 -4.46 -13.57 6.01
CA VAL A 198 -4.44 -12.59 7.11
C VAL A 198 -3.59 -13.07 8.29
N GLY A 199 -3.68 -14.35 8.64
CA GLY A 199 -2.89 -14.96 9.72
C GLY A 199 -1.40 -14.89 9.43
N GLU A 200 -0.99 -15.31 8.23
CA GLU A 200 0.40 -15.25 7.77
C GLU A 200 0.91 -13.81 7.68
N ALA A 201 0.11 -12.89 7.14
CA ALA A 201 0.47 -11.48 7.05
C ALA A 201 0.69 -10.86 8.45
N LYS A 202 -0.19 -11.15 9.41
CA LYS A 202 0.00 -10.70 10.81
C LYS A 202 1.28 -11.25 11.42
N SER A 203 1.54 -12.55 11.26
CA SER A 203 2.76 -13.18 11.76
C SER A 203 4.01 -12.56 11.13
N THR A 204 3.97 -12.29 9.83
CA THR A 204 5.08 -11.64 9.14
C THR A 204 5.30 -10.24 9.67
N VAL A 205 4.26 -9.42 9.75
CA VAL A 205 4.34 -8.01 10.13
C VAL A 205 4.85 -7.80 11.56
N VAL A 206 4.54 -8.70 12.51
CA VAL A 206 5.06 -8.59 13.88
C VAL A 206 6.57 -8.89 13.98
N GLU A 207 7.14 -9.65 13.06
CA GLU A 207 8.58 -9.93 13.00
C GLU A 207 9.38 -8.83 12.31
N LEU A 208 8.72 -7.98 11.50
CA LEU A 208 9.39 -6.97 10.68
C LEU A 208 10.23 -5.97 11.48
N PRO A 209 9.82 -5.45 12.65
CA PRO A 209 10.67 -4.54 13.42
C PRO A 209 12.05 -5.13 13.75
N ALA A 210 12.12 -6.42 14.09
CA ALA A 210 13.37 -7.10 14.36
C ALA A 210 14.20 -7.29 13.09
N ARG A 211 13.56 -7.71 11.98
CA ARG A 211 14.20 -7.89 10.67
C ARG A 211 14.74 -6.57 10.11
N THR A 212 14.00 -5.47 10.24
CA THR A 212 14.44 -4.12 9.88
C THR A 212 15.65 -3.69 10.68
N LYS A 213 15.65 -3.93 12.00
CA LYS A 213 16.81 -3.60 12.85
C LYS A 213 18.05 -4.38 12.41
N ALA A 214 17.90 -5.67 12.09
CA ALA A 214 18.98 -6.51 11.60
C ALA A 214 19.48 -6.04 10.21
N ALA A 215 18.57 -5.70 9.30
CA ALA A 215 18.88 -5.16 7.97
C ALA A 215 19.63 -3.82 8.06
N LEU A 216 19.17 -2.89 8.90
CA LEU A 216 19.85 -1.61 9.11
C LEU A 216 21.25 -1.82 9.70
N ALA A 217 21.38 -2.69 10.71
CA ALA A 217 22.68 -3.02 11.29
C ALA A 217 23.63 -3.65 10.26
N LYS A 218 23.13 -4.57 9.42
CA LYS A 218 23.90 -5.19 8.34
C LYS A 218 24.42 -4.13 7.36
N LEU A 219 23.55 -3.22 6.91
CA LEU A 219 23.91 -2.14 6.01
C LEU A 219 24.91 -1.17 6.65
N THR A 220 24.66 -0.71 7.88
CA THR A 220 25.58 0.19 8.60
C THR A 220 26.95 -0.44 8.81
N ASN A 221 27.02 -1.70 9.23
CA ASN A 221 28.28 -2.39 9.44
C ASN A 221 29.08 -2.49 8.14
N ALA A 222 28.45 -2.92 7.04
CA ALA A 222 29.12 -3.04 5.75
C ALA A 222 29.68 -1.70 5.22
N LEU A 223 29.05 -0.58 5.60
CA LEU A 223 29.50 0.75 5.23
C LEU A 223 30.61 1.31 6.14
N MET A 224 30.81 0.75 7.35
CA MET A 224 31.81 1.21 8.31
C MET A 224 33.08 0.35 8.36
N THR A 225 33.05 -0.89 7.88
CA THR A 225 34.18 -1.84 8.00
C THR A 225 35.07 -1.95 6.76
N GLY A 226 34.89 -1.09 5.75
CA GLY A 226 35.67 -1.08 4.50
C GLY A 226 36.42 0.22 4.28
#